data_AF-A0A2A7MMF2-F1
#
_entry.id   AF-A0A2A7MMF2-F1
#
_cell.length_a   1.000
_cell.length_b   1.000
_cell.length_c   1.000
_cell.angle_alpha   90.00
_cell.angle_beta   90.00
_cell.angle_gamma   90.00
#
_symmetry.space_group_name_H-M   'P 1'
#
loop_
_entity.id
_entity.type
_entity.pdbx_description
1 polymer ?
#
loop_
_entity_poly.entity_id
_entity_poly.type
_entity_poly.pdbx_seq_one_letter_code
_entity_poly.pdbx_strand_id
1 'polypeptide(L)' 'KYPVMFRSADLVLVNKVDLIPHLDFDLDAFYVNLRAVNPGAVAIEISARTGLGVAQWCEWLCDRHEQNRAAALTS' A
#
# COMPACT_ATOMS: atom_id res chain seq x y z
N LYS A 1 -6.33 -4.23 14.87
CA LYS A 1 -7.71 -3.70 15.04
C LYS A 1 -8.61 -3.89 13.82
N TYR A 2 -8.12 -3.88 12.57
CA TYR A 2 -8.98 -3.96 11.36
C TYR A 2 -8.54 -5.04 10.37
N PRO A 3 -8.51 -6.34 10.75
CA PRO A 3 -8.00 -7.40 9.88
C PRO A 3 -8.78 -7.53 8.56
N VAL A 4 -10.08 -7.24 8.56
CA VAL A 4 -10.92 -7.31 7.34
C VAL A 4 -10.47 -6.33 6.27
N MET A 5 -10.13 -5.09 6.66
CA MET A 5 -9.68 -4.06 5.73
C MET A 5 -8.39 -4.47 5.00
N PHE A 6 -7.46 -5.12 5.71
CA PHE A 6 -6.20 -5.60 5.10
C PHE A 6 -6.41 -6.83 4.21
N ARG A 7 -7.39 -7.70 4.52
CA ARG A 7 -7.68 -8.91 3.73
C ARG A 7 -8.17 -8.62 2.32
N SER A 8 -8.87 -7.51 2.12
CA SER A 8 -9.45 -7.13 0.82
C SER A 8 -8.67 -6.04 0.09
N ALA A 9 -7.61 -5.50 0.69
CA ALA A 9 -6.83 -4.43 0.08
C ALA A 9 -5.89 -4.99 -0.99
N ASP A 10 -5.93 -4.41 -2.19
CA ASP A 10 -4.92 -4.66 -3.22
C ASP A 10 -3.60 -3.92 -2.93
N LEU A 11 -3.70 -2.74 -2.31
CA LEU A 11 -2.59 -1.87 -1.97
C LEU A 11 -2.75 -1.33 -0.55
N VAL A 12 -1.66 -1.34 0.20
CA VAL A 12 -1.53 -0.74 1.52
C VAL A 12 -0.47 0.36 1.47
N LEU A 13 -0.88 1.59 1.74
CA LEU A 13 0.04 2.72 1.90
C LEU A 13 0.48 2.84 3.36
N VAL A 14 1.75 2.60 3.63
CA VAL A 14 2.36 2.85 4.94
C VAL A 14 2.77 4.31 4.98
N ASN A 15 1.86 5.17 5.43
CA ASN A 15 2.08 6.62 5.41
C ASN A 15 2.84 7.12 6.65
N LYS A 16 3.43 8.31 6.53
CA LYS A 16 4.19 9.03 7.57
C LYS A 16 5.50 8.33 7.94
N VAL A 17 6.13 7.65 6.98
CA VAL A 17 7.42 6.97 7.22
C VAL A 17 8.54 7.95 7.61
N ASP A 18 8.38 9.24 7.33
CA ASP A 18 9.26 10.30 7.82
C ASP A 18 9.32 10.39 9.35
N LEU A 19 8.35 9.82 10.07
CA LEU A 19 8.33 9.77 11.52
C LEU A 19 8.98 8.52 12.11
N ILE A 20 9.31 7.50 11.31
CA ILE A 20 9.89 6.23 11.81
C ILE A 20 11.10 6.47 12.72
N PRO A 21 12.07 7.37 12.41
CA PRO A 21 13.21 7.62 13.30
C PRO A 21 12.84 8.20 14.67
N HIS A 22 11.60 8.63 14.87
CA HIS A 22 11.08 9.27 16.08
C HIS A 22 10.04 8.41 16.81
N LEU A 23 9.75 7.20 16.32
CA LEU A 23 8.71 6.32 16.83
C LEU A 23 9.29 4.94 17.10
N ASP A 24 8.75 4.27 18.12
CA ASP A 24 9.00 2.84 18.37
C ASP A 24 8.14 1.98 17.42
N PHE A 25 8.23 2.25 16.12
CA PHE A 25 7.48 1.53 15.09
C PHE A 25 8.37 0.50 14.40
N ASP A 26 8.04 -0.77 14.56
CA ASP A 26 8.72 -1.88 13.88
C ASP A 26 8.07 -2.14 12.51
N LEU A 27 8.74 -1.66 11.47
CA LEU A 27 8.31 -1.79 10.09
C LEU A 27 8.39 -3.24 9.59
N ASP A 28 9.37 -4.01 10.05
CA ASP A 28 9.52 -5.42 9.67
C ASP A 28 8.39 -6.27 10.27
N ALA A 29 8.06 -6.04 11.55
CA ALA A 29 6.92 -6.68 12.19
C ALA A 29 5.61 -6.31 11.51
N PHE A 30 5.46 -5.06 11.04
CA PHE A 30 4.30 -4.67 10.23
C PHE A 30 4.20 -5.52 8.95
N TYR A 31 5.28 -5.68 8.20
CA TYR A 31 5.26 -6.47 6.95
C TYR A 31 5.01 -7.96 7.18
N VAL A 32 5.58 -8.54 8.24
CA VAL A 32 5.28 -9.94 8.63
C VAL A 32 3.79 -10.11 8.88
N ASN A 33 3.19 -9.21 9.65
CA ASN A 33 1.76 -9.25 9.96
C ASN A 33 0.89 -9.00 8.72
N LEU A 34 1.26 -8.06 7.86
CA LEU A 34 0.53 -7.79 6.62
C LEU A 34 0.52 -9.03 5.72
N ARG A 35 1.68 -9.66 5.50
CA ARG A 35 1.80 -10.88 4.68
C ARG A 35 0.99 -12.05 5.26
N ALA A 36 0.97 -12.19 6.59
CA ALA A 36 0.17 -13.22 7.25
C ALA A 36 -1.34 -13.02 7.06
N VAL A 37 -1.80 -11.77 6.92
CA VAL A 37 -3.23 -11.44 6.74
C VAL A 37 -3.64 -11.41 5.27
N ASN A 38 -2.76 -10.90 4.40
CA ASN A 38 -2.98 -10.79 2.95
C ASN A 38 -1.62 -10.88 2.22
N PRO A 39 -1.23 -12.06 1.74
CA PRO A 39 0.02 -12.24 1.01
C PRO A 39 0.01 -11.59 -0.39
N GLY A 40 -1.16 -11.22 -0.92
CA GLY A 40 -1.31 -10.57 -2.22
C GLY A 40 -1.31 -9.04 -2.18
N ALA A 41 -1.38 -8.43 -0.99
CA ALA A 41 -1.37 -6.97 -0.86
C ALA A 41 0.00 -6.40 -1.25
N VAL A 42 0.01 -5.45 -2.17
CA VAL A 42 1.16 -4.58 -2.41
C VAL A 42 1.28 -3.62 -1.23
N ALA A 43 2.50 -3.29 -0.81
CA ALA A 43 2.73 -2.26 0.19
C ALA A 43 3.71 -1.20 -0.35
N ILE A 44 3.38 0.07 -0.14
CA ILE A 44 4.23 1.20 -0.51
C ILE A 44 4.44 2.07 0.74
N GLU A 45 5.71 2.31 1.06
CA GLU A 45 6.11 3.31 2.04
C GLU A 45 5.95 4.70 1.45
N ILE A 46 5.23 5.57 2.15
CA ILE A 46 4.91 6.91 1.66
C ILE A 46 5.00 7.96 2.77
N SER A 47 5.34 9.18 2.40
CA SER A 47 5.14 10.34 3.25
C SER A 47 4.45 11.43 2.45
N ALA A 48 3.20 11.71 2.82
CA ALA A 48 2.48 12.86 2.27
C ALA A 48 3.16 14.20 2.61
N ARG A 49 4.05 14.23 3.62
CA ARG A 49 4.79 15.42 4.01
C ARG A 49 6.01 15.65 3.13
N THR A 50 6.81 14.62 2.89
CA THR A 50 8.07 14.75 2.13
C THR A 50 7.90 14.45 0.64
N GLY A 51 6.79 13.84 0.24
CA GLY A 51 6.53 13.39 -1.13
C GLY A 51 7.12 12.01 -1.45
N LEU A 52 7.86 11.39 -0.53
CA LEU A 52 8.37 10.02 -0.70
C LEU A 52 7.22 9.07 -1.04
N GLY A 53 7.38 8.23 -2.05
CA GLY A 53 6.42 7.19 -2.46
C GLY A 53 5.18 7.70 -3.20
N VAL A 54 4.95 9.03 -3.31
CA VAL A 54 3.77 9.58 -3.98
C VAL A 54 3.76 9.24 -5.47
N ALA A 55 4.91 9.38 -6.16
CA ALA A 55 5.03 9.03 -7.57
C ALA A 55 4.71 7.55 -7.83
N GLN A 56 5.30 6.65 -7.03
CA GLN A 56 5.06 5.21 -7.12
C GLN A 56 3.59 4.85 -6.88
N TRP A 57 2.94 5.52 -5.92
CA TRP A 57 1.50 5.34 -5.69
C TRP A 57 0.66 5.82 -6.88
N CYS A 58 0.98 6.98 -7.47
CA CYS A 58 0.30 7.49 -8.65
C CYS A 58 0.45 6.55 -9.85
N GLU A 59 1.66 6.03 -10.10
CA GLU A 59 1.92 5.03 -11.14
C GLU A 59 1.05 3.78 -10.93
N TRP A 60 1.01 3.25 -9.71
CA TRP A 60 0.16 2.10 -9.39
C TRP A 60 -1.33 2.36 -9.67
N LEU A 61 -1.84 3.56 -9.38
CA LEU A 61 -3.22 3.94 -9.68
C LEU A 61 -3.48 4.03 -11.19
N CYS A 62 -2.55 4.61 -11.95
CA CYS A 62 -2.63 4.69 -13.40
C CYS A 62 -2.68 3.30 -14.03
N ASP A 63 -1.75 2.41 -13.65
CA ASP A 63 -1.71 1.03 -14.12
C ASP A 63 -3.01 0.27 -13.80
N ARG A 64 -3.51 0.42 -12.56
CA ARG A 64 -4.76 -0.23 -12.15
C ARG A 64 -5.96 0.31 -12.93
N HIS A 65 -6.00 1.61 -13.19
CA HIS A 65 -7.06 2.22 -13.98
C HIS A 65 -7.07 1.69 -15.42
N GLU A 66 -5.89 1.53 -16.04
CA GLU A 66 -5.78 0.95 -17.39
C GLU A 66 -6.23 -0.51 -17.43
N GLN A 67 -5.81 -1.33 -16.46
CA GLN A 67 -6.23 -2.74 -16.34
C GLN A 67 -7.75 -2.86 -16.22
N ASN A 68 -8.38 -2.04 -15.38
CA ASN A 68 -9.82 -2.04 -15.20
C ASN A 68 -10.57 -1.62 -16.47
N ARG A 69 -10.03 -0.66 -17.23
CA ARG A 69 -10.61 -0.25 -18.52
C ARG A 69 -10.52 -1.35 -19.57
N ALA A 70 -9.39 -2.04 -19.66
CA ALA A 70 -9.22 -3.16 -20.59
C ALA A 70 -10.17 -4.32 -20.28
N ALA A 71 -10.34 -4.67 -19.00
CA ALA A 71 -11.26 -5.71 -18.55
C ALA A 71 -12.73 -5.40 -18.91
N ALA A 72 -13.14 -4.13 -18.77
CA ALA A 72 -14.49 -3.68 -19.11
C ALA A 72 -14.81 -3.70 -20.62
N LEU A 73 -13.80 -3.62 -21.49
CA LEU A 73 -13.97 -3.72 -22.95
C LEU A 73 -14.01 -5.17 -23.47
N THR A 74 -13.61 -6.13 -22.63
CA THR A 74 -13.50 -7.55 -22.98
C THR A 74 -14.65 -8.39 -22.39
N SER A 75 -15.49 -7.79 -21.53
CA SER A 75 -16.68 -8.40 -20.91
C SER A 75 -17.96 -7.94 -21.60
#